data_AF-A0A934MTX4-F1
#
_entry.id   AF-A0A934MTX4-F1
#
_cell.length_a   1.000
_cell.length_b   1.000
_cell.length_c   1.000
_cell.angle_alpha   90.00
_cell.angle_beta   90.00
_cell.angle_gamma   90.00
#
_symmetry.space_group_name_H-M   'P 1'
#
loop_
_entity.id
_entity.type
_entity.pdbx_description
1 polymer ?
#
loop_
_entity_poly.entity_id
_entity_poly.type
_entity_poly.pdbx_seq_one_letter_code
_entity_poly.pdbx_strand_id
1 'polypeptide(L)'
;MNFIKKMIWNRTTYFTALFLLLVIAVSPVAFASTPGGDPVVVTGSKRLGQDFLKWVLILVPITAASMMGYQAWMKGLADGDENAIAMRNKAMKRILISTIIAFSAVGIVQLVISYYS
;
A
#
# COMPACT_ATOMS: atom_id res chain seq x y z
N MET A 1 14.27 -42.36 27.12
CA MET A 1 13.37 -41.41 26.42
C MET A 1 13.15 -40.06 27.17
N ASN A 2 13.54 -39.92 28.44
CA ASN A 2 13.28 -38.70 29.23
C ASN A 2 14.30 -37.56 29.03
N PHE A 3 15.54 -37.88 28.66
CA PHE A 3 16.62 -36.88 28.53
C PHE A 3 16.45 -35.97 27.30
N ILE A 4 16.10 -36.54 26.15
CA ILE A 4 15.88 -35.79 24.90
C ILE A 4 14.67 -34.86 25.02
N LYS A 5 13.57 -35.34 25.64
CA LYS A 5 12.39 -34.50 25.92
C LYS A 5 12.72 -33.32 26.83
N LYS A 6 13.50 -33.54 27.90
CA LYS A 6 13.92 -32.48 28.82
C LYS A 6 14.85 -31.45 28.15
N MET A 7 15.75 -31.90 27.27
CA MET A 7 16.64 -31.03 26.50
C MET A 7 15.86 -30.15 25.50
N ILE A 8 14.89 -30.73 24.78
CA ILE A 8 14.03 -29.98 23.85
C ILE A 8 13.15 -28.98 24.63
N TRP A 9 12.58 -29.40 25.75
CA TRP A 9 11.76 -28.53 26.60
C TRP A 9 12.53 -27.32 27.12
N ASN A 10 13.76 -27.52 27.63
CA ASN A 10 14.59 -26.41 28.11
C ASN A 10 14.93 -25.41 26.98
N ARG A 11 15.30 -25.91 25.80
CA ARG A 11 15.61 -25.03 24.65
C ARG A 11 14.39 -24.20 24.25
N THR A 12 13.21 -24.83 24.15
CA THR A 12 11.97 -24.10 23.85
C THR A 12 11.65 -23.07 24.91
N THR A 13 11.80 -23.38 26.21
CA THR A 13 11.56 -22.39 27.27
C THR A 13 12.53 -21.21 27.21
N TYR A 14 13.80 -21.42 26.86
CA TYR A 14 14.75 -20.31 26.69
C TYR A 14 14.42 -19.46 25.46
N PHE A 15 14.03 -20.07 24.34
CA PHE A 15 13.61 -19.33 23.15
C PHE A 15 12.33 -18.51 23.42
N THR A 16 11.34 -19.09 24.10
CA THR A 16 10.11 -18.37 24.47
C THR A 16 10.39 -17.26 25.47
N ALA A 17 11.25 -17.49 26.46
CA ALA A 17 11.65 -16.45 27.42
C ALA A 17 12.42 -15.32 26.73
N LEU A 18 13.32 -15.63 25.80
CA LEU A 18 14.06 -14.63 25.02
C LEU A 18 13.14 -13.83 24.10
N PHE A 19 12.15 -14.48 23.47
CA PHE A 19 11.12 -13.80 22.69
C PHE A 19 10.27 -12.86 23.54
N LEU A 20 9.82 -13.30 24.71
CA LEU A 20 9.06 -12.46 25.66
C LEU A 20 9.89 -11.27 26.16
N LEU A 21 11.17 -11.48 26.45
CA LEU A 21 12.08 -10.43 26.91
C LEU A 21 12.32 -9.39 25.80
N LEU A 22 12.41 -9.83 24.54
CA LEU A 22 12.53 -8.95 23.38
C LEU A 22 11.25 -8.12 23.16
N VAL A 23 10.06 -8.72 23.34
CA VAL A 23 8.78 -8.01 23.28
C VAL A 23 8.67 -6.95 24.40
N ILE A 24 9.10 -7.26 25.62
CA ILE A 24 9.09 -6.33 26.74
C ILE A 24 10.15 -5.21 26.58
N ALA A 25 11.27 -5.49 25.92
CA ALA A 25 12.31 -4.49 25.66
C ALA A 25 11.92 -3.51 24.53
N VAL A 26 11.14 -3.97 23.54
CA VAL A 26 10.72 -3.16 22.38
C VAL A 26 9.37 -2.47 22.61
N SER A 27 8.53 -2.97 23.52
CA SER A 27 7.22 -2.36 23.81
C SER A 27 7.28 -0.91 24.33
N PRO A 28 8.22 -0.49 25.19
CA PRO A 28 8.23 0.87 25.72
C PRO A 28 8.55 1.89 24.61
N VAL A 29 9.40 1.54 23.65
CA VAL A 29 9.77 2.44 22.53
C VAL A 29 8.70 2.48 21.43
N ALA A 30 7.93 1.40 21.25
CA ALA A 30 6.85 1.34 20.26
C ALA A 30 5.60 2.12 20.71
N PHE A 31 5.35 2.14 22.03
CA PHE A 31 4.18 2.78 22.65
C PHE A 31 4.51 4.07 23.42
N ALA A 32 5.79 4.48 23.51
CA ALA A 32 6.16 5.79 24.04
C ALA A 32 5.46 6.88 23.22
N SER A 33 4.84 7.83 23.92
CA SER A 33 4.26 9.02 23.32
C SER A 33 5.39 9.94 22.86
N THR A 34 5.27 10.46 21.64
CA THR A 34 6.06 11.61 21.20
C THR A 34 5.57 12.89 21.90
N PRO A 35 6.26 14.04 21.79
CA PRO A 35 5.83 15.35 22.32
C PRO A 35 4.55 15.94 21.67
N GLY A 36 3.56 15.08 21.40
CA GLY A 36 2.23 15.38 20.85
C GLY A 36 1.16 14.34 21.26
N GLY A 37 1.47 13.39 22.15
CA GLY A 37 0.50 12.45 22.71
C GLY A 37 0.29 11.15 21.92
N ASP A 38 0.80 11.05 20.69
CA ASP A 38 0.63 9.85 19.85
C ASP A 38 1.73 8.80 20.07
N PRO A 39 1.39 7.49 20.11
CA PRO A 39 2.37 6.40 20.13
C PRO A 39 3.22 6.37 18.85
N VAL A 40 4.54 6.16 18.98
CA VAL A 40 5.51 6.15 17.85
C VAL A 40 5.12 5.21 16.71
N VAL A 41 4.55 4.03 16.99
CA VAL A 41 4.07 3.07 15.97
C VAL A 41 2.91 3.65 15.14
N VAL A 42 2.01 4.41 15.77
CA VAL A 42 0.88 5.06 15.09
C VAL A 42 1.39 6.18 14.19
N THR A 43 2.38 6.95 14.65
CA THR A 43 3.02 7.99 13.83
C THR A 43 3.78 7.41 12.62
N GLY A 44 4.51 6.30 12.80
CA GLY A 44 5.22 5.63 11.71
C GLY A 44 4.30 5.04 10.65
N SER A 45 3.22 4.36 11.08
CA SER A 45 2.22 3.79 10.18
C SER A 45 1.45 4.86 9.41
N LYS A 46 1.13 5.99 10.06
CA LYS A 46 0.49 7.16 9.44
C LYS A 46 1.37 7.79 8.36
N ARG A 47 2.68 7.93 8.61
CA ARG A 47 3.65 8.42 7.61
C ARG A 47 3.76 7.49 6.41
N LEU A 48 3.87 6.17 6.65
CA LEU A 48 3.88 5.18 5.57
C LEU A 48 2.61 5.22 4.73
N GLY A 49 1.44 5.36 5.36
CA GLY A 49 0.16 5.51 4.67
C GLY A 49 0.12 6.77 3.80
N GLN A 50 0.59 7.91 4.33
CA GLN A 50 0.66 9.16 3.57
C GLN A 50 1.63 9.05 2.38
N ASP A 51 2.79 8.43 2.56
CA ASP A 51 3.76 8.26 1.48
C ASP A 51 3.26 7.28 0.41
N PHE A 52 2.58 6.20 0.81
CA PHE A 52 1.90 5.30 -0.13
C PHE A 52 0.86 6.06 -0.97
N LEU A 53 0.00 6.87 -0.34
CA LEU A 53 -1.01 7.64 -1.07
C LEU A 53 -0.39 8.64 -2.06
N LYS A 54 0.74 9.26 -1.71
CA LYS A 54 1.50 10.12 -2.65
C LYS A 54 2.02 9.34 -3.86
N TRP A 55 2.60 8.15 -3.63
CA TRP A 55 3.06 7.29 -4.72
C TRP A 55 1.91 6.86 -5.63
N VAL A 56 0.75 6.53 -5.07
CA VAL A 56 -0.45 6.19 -5.86
C VAL A 56 -0.86 7.37 -6.74
N LEU A 57 -0.88 8.60 -6.22
CA LEU A 57 -1.22 9.80 -7.00
C LEU A 57 -0.24 10.09 -8.14
N ILE A 58 1.01 9.64 -8.04
CA ILE A 58 2.02 9.79 -9.10
C ILE A 58 1.95 8.64 -10.11
N LEU A 59 1.80 7.39 -9.64
CA LEU A 59 1.82 6.20 -10.49
C LEU A 59 0.54 6.05 -11.33
N VAL A 60 -0.62 6.38 -10.77
CA VAL A 60 -1.90 6.31 -11.47
C VAL A 60 -1.91 7.14 -12.76
N PRO A 61 -1.53 8.43 -12.79
CA PRO A 61 -1.52 9.20 -14.03
C PRO A 61 -0.44 8.73 -15.01
N ILE A 62 0.72 8.26 -14.53
CA ILE A 62 1.79 7.72 -15.41
C ILE A 62 1.32 6.44 -16.11
N THR A 63 0.68 5.53 -15.37
CA THR A 63 0.15 4.27 -15.92
C THR A 63 -1.04 4.53 -16.83
N ALA A 64 -1.95 5.45 -16.48
CA ALA A 64 -3.04 5.86 -17.34
C ALA A 64 -2.55 6.49 -18.65
N ALA A 65 -1.56 7.40 -18.58
CA ALA A 65 -0.98 8.04 -19.75
C ALA A 65 -0.30 7.04 -20.69
N SER A 66 0.46 6.09 -20.14
CA SER A 66 1.11 5.04 -20.95
C SER A 66 0.09 4.09 -21.59
N MET A 67 -0.95 3.67 -20.87
CA MET A 67 -2.02 2.84 -21.42
C MET A 67 -2.84 3.57 -22.50
N MET A 68 -3.17 4.85 -22.28
CA MET A 68 -3.85 5.65 -23.30
C MET A 68 -2.95 5.88 -24.52
N GLY A 69 -1.65 6.15 -24.31
CA GLY A 69 -0.68 6.29 -25.38
C GLY A 69 -0.57 5.04 -26.25
N TYR A 70 -0.58 3.85 -25.63
CA TYR A 70 -0.63 2.58 -26.35
C TYR A 70 -1.91 2.43 -27.19
N GLN A 71 -3.08 2.75 -26.62
CA GLN A 71 -4.34 2.67 -27.38
C GLN A 71 -4.41 3.71 -28.50
N ALA A 72 -3.83 4.89 -28.31
CA ALA A 72 -3.73 5.93 -29.33
C ALA A 72 -2.79 5.51 -30.47
N TRP A 73 -1.67 4.87 -30.16
CA TRP A 73 -0.76 4.32 -31.16
C TRP A 73 -1.43 3.20 -31.97
N MET A 74 -2.08 2.25 -31.29
CA MET A 74 -2.83 1.16 -31.95
C MET A 74 -4.00 1.66 -32.79
N LYS A 75 -4.60 2.80 -32.43
CA LYS A 75 -5.62 3.47 -33.26
C LYS A 75 -5.02 4.04 -34.55
N GLY A 76 -3.78 4.54 -34.52
CA GLY A 76 -3.08 5.02 -35.70
C GLY A 76 -2.68 3.92 -36.69
N LEU A 77 -2.54 2.68 -36.21
CA LEU A 77 -2.23 1.50 -37.03
C LEU A 77 -3.47 0.77 -37.57
N ALA A 78 -4.68 1.25 -37.26
CA ALA A 78 -5.91 0.53 -37.58
C ALA A 78 -6.38 0.69 -39.06
N ASP A 79 -5.56 1.25 -39.95
CA ASP A 79 -5.78 1.37 -41.41
C ASP A 79 -7.23 1.74 -41.85
N GLY A 80 -7.92 2.56 -41.05
CA GLY A 80 -9.27 3.02 -41.37
C GLY A 80 -10.42 2.06 -41.00
N ASP A 81 -10.17 0.95 -40.31
CA ASP A 81 -11.24 0.10 -39.76
C ASP A 81 -11.97 0.81 -38.60
N GLU A 82 -13.15 1.36 -38.91
CA GLU A 82 -13.99 2.09 -37.96
C GLU A 82 -14.35 1.26 -36.71
N ASN A 83 -14.50 -0.06 -36.84
CA ASN A 83 -14.82 -0.92 -35.70
C ASN A 83 -13.64 -1.01 -34.72
N ALA A 84 -12.43 -1.22 -35.25
CA ALA A 84 -11.21 -1.23 -34.45
C ALA A 84 -11.00 0.12 -33.76
N ILE A 85 -11.18 1.23 -34.48
CA ILE A 85 -11.05 2.60 -33.96
C ILE A 85 -12.07 2.87 -32.83
N ALA A 86 -13.33 2.45 -33.01
CA ALA A 86 -14.39 2.62 -32.02
C ALA A 86 -14.12 1.83 -30.72
N MET A 87 -13.63 0.59 -30.85
CA MET A 87 -13.24 -0.23 -29.70
C MET A 87 -12.10 0.42 -28.89
N ARG A 88 -11.11 1.00 -29.56
CA ARG A 88 -9.97 1.68 -28.90
C ARG A 88 -10.41 2.97 -28.21
N ASN A 89 -11.31 3.76 -28.82
CA ASN A 89 -11.90 4.94 -28.17
C ASN A 89 -12.68 4.56 -26.89
N LYS A 90 -13.44 3.45 -26.93
CA LYS A 90 -14.13 2.92 -25.75
C LYS A 90 -13.14 2.48 -24.66
N ALA A 91 -12.03 1.87 -25.04
CA ALA A 91 -10.97 1.48 -24.11
C ALA A 91 -10.31 2.72 -23.44
N MET A 92 -9.97 3.75 -24.21
CA MET A 92 -9.42 5.00 -23.67
C MET A 92 -10.38 5.67 -22.68
N LYS A 93 -11.69 5.73 -23.00
CA LYS A 93 -12.71 6.26 -22.09
C LYS A 93 -12.77 5.47 -20.77
N ARG A 94 -12.66 4.14 -20.82
CA ARG A 94 -12.63 3.29 -19.62
C ARG A 94 -11.40 3.55 -18.76
N ILE A 95 -10.22 3.69 -19.38
CA ILE A 95 -8.97 4.03 -18.68
C ILE A 95 -9.08 5.38 -17.96
N LEU A 96 -9.70 6.37 -18.60
CA LEU A 96 -9.94 7.68 -17.98
C LEU A 96 -10.88 7.58 -16.77
N ILE A 97 -11.99 6.85 -16.90
CA ILE A 97 -12.96 6.66 -15.80
C ILE A 97 -12.30 5.94 -14.62
N SER A 98 -11.53 4.88 -14.86
CA SER A 98 -10.83 4.16 -13.78
C SER A 98 -9.79 5.03 -13.09
N THR A 99 -9.13 5.92 -13.84
CA THR A 99 -8.15 6.87 -13.30
C THR A 99 -8.82 7.84 -12.33
N ILE A 100 -9.95 8.44 -12.73
CA ILE A 100 -10.71 9.36 -11.88
C ILE A 100 -11.17 8.67 -10.59
N ILE A 101 -11.68 7.44 -10.68
CA ILE A 101 -12.10 6.65 -9.51
C ILE A 101 -10.93 6.42 -8.54
N ALA A 102 -9.73 6.10 -9.06
CA ALA A 102 -8.55 5.92 -8.24
C ALA A 102 -8.14 7.21 -7.51
N PHE A 103 -8.20 8.38 -8.18
CA PHE A 103 -7.98 9.68 -7.53
C PHE A 103 -9.02 9.97 -6.44
N SER A 104 -10.30 9.69 -6.70
CA SER A 104 -11.37 9.86 -5.70
C SER A 104 -11.16 8.96 -4.48
N ALA A 105 -10.75 7.70 -4.69
CA ALA A 105 -10.46 6.77 -3.60
C ALA A 105 -9.31 7.27 -2.70
N VAL A 106 -8.23 7.78 -3.30
CA VAL A 106 -7.14 8.39 -2.52
C VAL A 106 -7.62 9.61 -1.73
N GLY A 107 -8.46 10.46 -2.34
CA GLY A 107 -9.05 11.61 -1.64
C GLY A 107 -9.86 11.22 -0.41
N ILE A 108 -10.69 10.18 -0.49
CA ILE A 108 -11.47 9.67 0.64
C ILE A 108 -10.54 9.17 1.76
N VAL A 109 -9.50 8.40 1.42
CA VAL A 109 -8.55 7.89 2.42
C VAL A 109 -7.79 9.04 3.09
N GLN A 110 -7.41 10.08 2.34
CA GLN A 110 -6.78 11.27 2.91
C GLN A 110 -7.72 12.03 3.87
N LEU A 111 -9.01 12.15 3.53
CA LEU A 111 -10.00 12.76 4.42
C LEU A 111 -10.14 11.98 5.74
N VAL A 112 -10.17 10.65 5.66
CA VAL A 112 -10.22 9.79 6.87
C VAL A 112 -8.96 9.97 7.72
N ILE A 113 -7.77 9.95 7.11
CA ILE A 113 -6.50 10.16 7.84
C ILE A 113 -6.41 11.57 8.44
N SER A 114 -6.98 12.58 7.78
CA SER A 114 -7.05 13.95 8.29
C SER A 114 -7.90 14.08 9.55
N TYR A 115 -8.89 13.21 9.75
CA TYR A 115 -9.73 13.24 10.96
C TYR A 115 -8.98 12.74 12.20
N TYR A 116 -7.99 11.86 12.02
CA TYR A 116 -7.12 11.35 13.07
C TYR A 116 -5.76 12.07 13.12
N SER A 117 -5.70 13.32 12.62
CA SER A 117 -4.49 14.16 12.62
C SER A 117 -4.65 15.42 13.44
#